data_AF-A0A7U9S9I7-F1
#
_entry.id   AF-A0A7U9S9I7-F1
#
_cell.length_a   1.000
_cell.length_b   1.000
_cell.length_c   1.000
_cell.angle_alpha   90.00
_cell.angle_beta   90.00
_cell.angle_gamma   90.00
#
_symmetry.space_group_name_H-M   'P 1'
#
loop_
_entity.id
_entity.type
_entity.pdbx_description
1 polymer ?
#
loop_
_entity_poly.entity_id
_entity_poly.type
_entity_poly.pdbx_seq_one_letter_code
_entity_poly.pdbx_strand_id
1 'polypeptide(L)'
;MSGDKMADFYIPPQMKKRSNFILWKLETDEKGKQRKIPYSALYNGKASTTNSRSWTTYENALQGLKSGKYGGLGFVLDKILHSLI
;
A
#
# COMPACT_ATOMS: atom_id res chain seq x y z
N MET A 1 18.83 -8.16 21.62
CA MET A 1 17.47 -7.62 21.79
C MET A 1 17.46 -6.18 21.29
N SER A 2 17.31 -5.98 19.98
CA SER A 2 17.10 -4.64 19.43
C SER A 2 15.60 -4.48 19.25
N GLY A 3 14.95 -3.79 20.18
CA GLY A 3 13.55 -3.44 20.07
C GLY A 3 13.38 -2.51 18.88
N ASP A 4 13.06 -3.09 17.73
CA ASP A 4 12.66 -2.35 16.55
C ASP A 4 11.49 -1.45 16.94
N LYS A 5 11.75 -0.15 16.94
CA LYS A 5 10.74 0.89 16.88
C LYS A 5 10.05 0.78 15.51
N MET A 6 9.26 -0.27 15.31
CA MET A 6 8.16 -0.22 14.35
C MET A 6 7.24 0.84 14.94
N ALA A 7 7.45 2.09 14.55
CA ALA A 7 6.53 3.16 14.90
C ALA A 7 5.14 2.63 14.52
N ASP A 8 4.29 2.46 15.53
CA ASP A 8 2.89 2.11 15.34
C ASP A 8 2.23 3.29 14.64
N PHE A 9 2.40 3.37 13.32
CA PHE A 9 1.85 4.43 12.51
C PHE A 9 0.34 4.37 12.68
N TYR A 10 -0.22 5.40 13.31
CA TYR A 10 -1.66 5.54 13.45
C TYR A 10 -2.29 5.63 12.05
N ILE A 11 -3.07 4.62 11.70
CA ILE A 11 -3.90 4.62 10.50
C ILE A 11 -5.35 4.86 10.94
N PRO A 12 -6.02 5.93 10.45
CA PRO A 12 -7.39 6.24 10.80
C PRO A 12 -8.34 5.04 10.63
N PRO A 13 -9.26 4.78 11.59
CA PRO A 13 -10.20 3.67 11.49
C PRO A 13 -11.02 3.66 10.20
N GLN A 14 -11.36 4.84 9.67
CA GLN A 14 -12.11 5.00 8.42
C GLN A 14 -11.34 4.47 7.22
N MET A 15 -10.01 4.60 7.20
CA MET A 15 -9.17 4.03 6.16
C MET A 15 -9.13 2.51 6.29
N LYS A 16 -8.94 1.97 7.49
CA LYS A 16 -8.88 0.51 7.73
C LYS A 16 -10.15 -0.22 7.32
N LYS A 17 -11.30 0.45 7.34
CA LYS A 17 -12.59 -0.09 6.87
C LYS A 17 -12.68 -0.25 5.34
N ARG A 18 -11.71 0.26 4.56
CA ARG A 18 -11.72 0.22 3.11
C ARG A 18 -10.67 -0.74 2.56
N SER A 19 -11.01 -1.41 1.46
CA SER A 19 -10.09 -2.27 0.70
C SER A 19 -9.30 -1.49 -0.35
N ASN A 20 -8.76 -0.34 0.05
CA ASN A 20 -8.04 0.58 -0.84
C ASN A 20 -6.52 0.56 -0.58
N PHE A 21 -6.02 -0.41 0.18
CA PHE A 21 -4.60 -0.52 0.47
C PHE A 21 -3.84 -1.26 -0.63
N ILE A 22 -2.61 -0.83 -0.84
CA ILE A 22 -1.62 -1.45 -1.72
C ILE A 22 -0.26 -1.44 -1.00
N LEU A 23 0.74 -2.04 -1.64
CA LEU A 23 2.15 -1.89 -1.28
C LEU A 23 2.83 -0.97 -2.29
N TRP A 24 3.99 -0.42 -1.96
CA TRP A 24 4.85 0.24 -2.95
C TRP A 24 6.31 -0.22 -2.85
N LYS A 25 7.02 -0.16 -3.98
CA LYS A 25 8.48 -0.37 -4.08
C LYS A 25 9.13 0.84 -4.73
N LEU A 26 10.38 1.12 -4.35
CA LEU A 26 11.19 2.10 -5.07
C LEU A 26 11.89 1.38 -6.23
N GLU A 27 11.61 1.79 -7.45
CA GLU A 27 12.24 1.24 -8.65
C GLU A 27 12.81 2.37 -9.50
N THR A 28 13.91 2.10 -10.19
CA THR A 28 14.54 3.04 -11.11
C THR A 28 13.97 2.83 -12.51
N ASP A 29 13.45 3.89 -13.13
CA ASP A 29 12.99 3.84 -14.52
C ASP A 29 14.16 3.80 -15.52
N GLU A 30 13.86 3.57 -16.80
CA GLU A 30 14.85 3.48 -17.89
C GLU A 30 15.71 4.76 -18.03
N LYS A 31 15.24 5.88 -17.47
CA LYS A 31 15.95 7.17 -17.48
C LYS A 31 16.76 7.42 -16.20
N GLY A 32 16.90 6.40 -15.34
CA GLY A 32 17.63 6.50 -14.08
C GLY A 32 16.86 7.17 -12.94
N LYS A 33 15.57 7.49 -13.11
CA LYS A 33 14.78 8.18 -12.08
C LYS A 33 14.07 7.19 -11.18
N GLN A 34 14.20 7.38 -9.86
CA GLN A 34 13.49 6.59 -8.87
C GLN A 34 11.99 6.92 -8.85
N ARG A 35 11.15 5.89 -8.81
CA ARG A 35 9.68 5.94 -8.81
C ARG A 35 9.14 5.03 -7.71
N LYS A 36 8.08 5.49 -7.05
CA LYS A 36 7.29 4.64 -6.13
C LYS A 36 6.26 3.88 -6.95
N ILE A 37 6.55 2.61 -7.23
CA ILE A 37 5.69 1.75 -8.05
C ILE A 37 4.69 1.02 -7.14
N PRO A 38 3.38 1.10 -7.43
CA PRO A 38 2.36 0.41 -6.65
C PRO A 38 2.35 -1.09 -6.95
N TYR A 39 2.18 -1.90 -5.92
CA TYR A 39 2.12 -3.36 -5.96
C TYR A 39 0.87 -3.88 -5.24
N SER A 40 0.30 -4.96 -5.78
CA SER A 40 -0.77 -5.69 -5.12
C SER A 40 -0.18 -6.54 -3.99
N ALA A 41 -0.90 -6.63 -2.87
CA ALA A 41 -0.60 -7.59 -1.82
C ALA A 41 -1.32 -8.95 -2.05
N LEU A 42 -2.20 -9.03 -3.05
CA LEU A 42 -2.97 -10.24 -3.36
C LEU A 42 -2.24 -11.18 -4.31
N TYR A 43 -1.31 -10.64 -5.10
CA TYR A 43 -0.56 -11.40 -6.12
C TYR A 43 0.80 -10.75 -6.38
N ASN A 44 1.72 -11.49 -6.98
CA ASN A 44 3.06 -10.99 -7.31
C ASN A 44 3.02 -10.09 -8.55
N GLY A 45 2.65 -8.81 -8.38
CA GLY A 45 2.59 -7.87 -9.49
C GLY A 45 2.18 -6.45 -9.12
N LYS A 46 2.23 -5.57 -10.11
CA LYS A 46 1.86 -4.16 -9.96
C LYS A 46 0.36 -4.03 -9.65
N ALA A 47 0.03 -3.06 -8.81
CA ALA A 47 -1.36 -2.66 -8.58
C ALA A 47 -1.74 -1.56 -9.58
N SER A 48 -2.99 -1.58 -10.03
CA SER A 48 -3.58 -0.50 -10.80
C SER A 48 -4.06 0.58 -9.84
N THR A 49 -4.02 1.86 -10.22
CA THR A 49 -4.63 2.95 -9.44
C THR A 49 -6.11 3.18 -9.77
N THR A 50 -6.69 2.40 -10.69
CA THR A 50 -8.07 2.55 -11.16
C THR A 50 -8.88 1.26 -11.11
N ASN A 51 -8.24 0.09 -10.94
CA ASN A 51 -8.90 -1.20 -10.80
C ASN A 51 -8.83 -1.70 -9.35
N SER A 52 -9.97 -1.64 -8.65
CA SER A 52 -10.08 -2.02 -7.24
C SER A 52 -9.78 -3.49 -6.95
N ARG A 53 -9.86 -4.38 -7.94
CA ARG A 53 -9.47 -5.79 -7.78
C ARG A 53 -7.98 -6.00 -7.50
N SER A 54 -7.16 -4.96 -7.71
CA SER A 54 -5.73 -4.99 -7.42
C SER A 54 -5.38 -4.42 -6.03
N TRP A 55 -6.36 -3.91 -5.29
CA TRP A 55 -6.20 -3.37 -3.94
C TRP A 55 -6.63 -4.41 -2.91
N THR A 56 -6.35 -4.13 -1.65
CA THR A 56 -6.62 -5.06 -0.56
C THR A 56 -6.96 -4.35 0.75
N THR A 57 -7.27 -5.12 1.79
CA THR A 57 -7.48 -4.62 3.15
C THR A 57 -6.17 -4.17 3.82
N TYR A 58 -6.29 -3.43 4.90
CA TYR A 58 -5.13 -3.01 5.71
C TYR A 58 -4.32 -4.20 6.21
N GLU A 59 -4.99 -5.24 6.70
CA GLU A 59 -4.36 -6.42 7.31
C GLU A 59 -3.52 -7.20 6.30
N ASN A 60 -4.07 -7.40 5.09
CA ASN A 60 -3.37 -8.08 4.00
C ASN A 60 -2.16 -7.27 3.52
N ALA A 61 -2.32 -5.95 3.36
CA ALA A 61 -1.21 -5.09 2.97
C ALA A 61 -0.13 -5.07 4.06
N LEU A 62 -0.50 -5.02 5.34
CA LEU A 62 0.45 -5.08 6.45
C LEU A 62 1.19 -6.42 6.49
N GLN A 63 0.51 -7.54 6.25
CA GLN A 63 1.14 -8.85 6.15
C GLN A 63 2.15 -8.90 4.99
N GLY A 64 1.78 -8.37 3.83
CA GLY A 64 2.69 -8.26 2.69
C GLY A 64 3.90 -7.38 2.99
N LEU A 65 3.72 -6.27 3.71
CA LEU A 65 4.81 -5.38 4.12
C LEU A 65 5.79 -6.08 5.07
N LYS A 66 5.30 -6.89 6.00
CA LYS A 66 6.13 -7.68 6.94
C LYS A 66 7.09 -8.65 6.26
N SER A 67 6.90 -8.94 4.97
CA SER A 67 7.88 -9.71 4.18
C SER A 67 9.22 -8.99 3.94
N GLY A 68 9.29 -7.68 4.19
CA GLY A 68 10.48 -6.86 3.95
C GLY A 68 10.75 -6.56 2.47
N LYS A 69 9.94 -7.08 1.54
CA LYS A 69 10.12 -6.91 0.08
C LYS A 69 9.61 -5.58 -0.47
N TYR A 70 8.95 -4.78 0.35
CA TYR A 70 8.23 -3.58 -0.05
C TYR A 70 8.68 -2.39 0.79
N GLY A 71 8.66 -1.20 0.20
CA GLY A 71 9.06 0.05 0.85
C GLY A 71 8.01 0.62 1.81
N GLY A 72 6.74 0.20 1.68
CA GLY A 72 5.68 0.63 2.58
C GLY A 72 4.27 0.36 2.08
N LEU A 73 3.29 0.80 2.86
CA LEU A 73 1.87 0.82 2.50
C LEU A 73 1.56 2.01 1.58
N GLY A 74 0.58 1.83 0.70
CA GLY A 74 -0.08 2.91 -0.04
C GLY A 74 -1.60 2.79 0.08
N PHE A 75 -2.31 3.88 -0.22
CA PHE A 75 -3.76 3.94 -0.19
C PHE A 75 -4.26 4.62 -1.47
N VAL A 76 -5.15 3.97 -2.21
CA VAL A 76 -5.69 4.50 -3.47
C VAL A 76 -6.94 5.32 -3.19
N LEU A 77 -6.95 6.56 -3.66
CA LEU A 77 -8.11 7.44 -3.59
C LEU A 77 -9.06 7.11 -4.75
N ASP A 78 -10.31 6.82 -4.44
CA ASP A 78 -11.35 6.55 -5.42
C ASP A 78 -12.50 7.57 -5.32
N LYS A 79 -13.39 7.57 -6.32
CA LYS A 79 -14.51 8.52 -6.36
C LYS A 79 -15.48 8.36 -5.19
N ILE A 80 -15.64 7.13 -4.67
CA ILE A 80 -16.52 6.81 -3.55
C ILE A 80 -16.00 7.42 -2.24
N LEU A 81 -14.72 7.80 -2.16
CA LEU A 81 -14.18 8.54 -1.02
C LEU A 81 -14.78 9.94 -0.83
N HIS A 82 -15.36 10.57 -1.86
CA HIS A 82 -15.86 11.94 -1.77
C HIS A 82 -17.26 12.07 -1.13
N SER A 83 -17.93 10.97 -0.74
CA SER A 83 -19.28 11.04 -0.15
C SER A 83 -19.30 11.11 1.38
N LEU A 84 -18.14 11.25 2.05
CA LEU A 84 -18.02 11.19 3.51
C LEU A 84 -17.22 12.35 4.13
N ILE A 85 -17.24 13.51 3.47
CA ILE A 85 -16.78 14.79 4.03
C ILE A 85 -17.81 15.86 3.74
#